data_AF-A0A386TE83-F1
#
_entry.id   AF-A0A386TE83-F1
#
_cell.length_a   1.000
_cell.length_b   1.000
_cell.length_c   1.000
_cell.angle_alpha   90.00
_cell.angle_beta   90.00
_cell.angle_gamma   90.00
#
_symmetry.space_group_name_H-M   'P 1'
#
loop_
_entity.id
_entity.type
_entity.pdbx_description
1 polymer ?
#
loop_
_entity_poly.entity_id
_entity_poly.type
_entity_poly.pdbx_seq_one_letter_code
_entity_poly.pdbx_strand_id
1 'polypeptide(L)'
;MGDTDGSSEAAQSALADEDRHELPDDSAMRTGNFFSRVFEALSPSDSEDDTPEASAETERPTGHGMINLRRMRVDDVAVPKADITAVPVSATLDELVAVFKESGMTRLPVYDGTLDTPVGMVHLKDLALNHGFNGKNTKFDLRAMLRPLVYVPPSMTIGVLLTKMQAERRHMALVIDEYGGVDGLVTIEDLIEQVIGEIEDEHDVDEGTYWTVEKPGTYLALAKTPLGDFEAEIGHSLTDHETVDEEEIDTLGGLVFMLSGRVPARGEVVLHPDGPEFEVIDADPRRIKRLRVRTQGAGG
;
A
#
# COMPACT_ATOMS: atom_id res chain seq x y z
N MET A 1 23.68 -12.52 78.09
CA MET A 1 25.14 -12.63 78.17
C MET A 1 25.53 -13.81 77.31
N GLY A 2 26.14 -13.71 76.14
CA GLY A 2 26.63 -12.63 75.27
C GLY A 2 26.65 -13.20 73.84
N ASP A 3 26.33 -12.39 72.83
CA ASP A 3 27.26 -11.82 71.83
C ASP A 3 27.34 -12.76 70.60
N THR A 4 26.71 -12.48 69.46
CA THR A 4 27.04 -11.51 68.37
C THR A 4 28.40 -11.70 67.70
N ASP A 5 28.34 -11.53 66.38
CA ASP A 5 29.39 -11.28 65.39
C ASP A 5 30.13 -12.45 64.74
N GLY A 6 29.79 -12.64 63.46
CA GLY A 6 30.60 -13.32 62.46
C GLY A 6 30.41 -12.60 61.12
N SER A 7 31.36 -11.71 60.83
CA SER A 7 31.39 -10.76 59.70
C SER A 7 31.55 -11.41 58.32
N SER A 8 31.12 -10.63 57.32
CA SER A 8 31.41 -10.74 55.88
C SER A 8 32.87 -11.04 55.55
N GLU A 9 33.10 -11.79 54.46
CA GLU A 9 33.93 -11.40 53.30
C GLU A 9 33.93 -12.53 52.26
N ALA A 10 33.35 -12.26 51.09
CA ALA A 10 33.40 -13.15 49.94
C ALA A 10 34.20 -12.47 48.82
N ALA A 11 35.40 -12.98 48.55
CA ALA A 11 36.16 -12.68 47.35
C ALA A 11 36.82 -13.97 46.82
N GLN A 12 36.43 -14.28 45.57
CA GLN A 12 37.19 -14.91 44.48
C GLN A 12 37.90 -16.25 44.67
N SER A 13 37.55 -17.18 43.76
CA SER A 13 38.38 -18.06 42.89
C SER A 13 37.77 -19.46 42.80
N ALA A 14 37.87 -20.26 41.74
CA ALA A 14 38.03 -20.12 40.30
C ALA A 14 37.83 -21.55 39.73
N LEU A 15 37.22 -21.68 38.54
CA LEU A 15 37.37 -22.78 37.57
C LEU A 15 36.88 -24.20 37.94
N ALA A 16 35.93 -24.73 37.15
CA ALA A 16 36.16 -25.79 36.15
C ALA A 16 34.83 -26.47 35.76
N ASP A 17 34.86 -27.14 34.61
CA ASP A 17 33.80 -27.94 33.96
C ASP A 17 32.75 -27.16 33.15
N GLU A 18 32.44 -27.51 31.90
CA GLU A 18 32.77 -28.69 31.10
C GLU A 18 32.58 -28.33 29.61
N ASP A 19 33.42 -28.90 28.76
CA ASP A 19 33.48 -28.65 27.33
C ASP A 19 33.01 -29.92 26.58
N ARG A 20 32.18 -29.69 25.53
CA ARG A 20 31.93 -30.52 24.32
C ARG A 20 30.63 -31.31 24.14
N HIS A 21 29.81 -30.71 23.26
CA HIS A 21 29.23 -31.20 22.00
C HIS A 21 28.20 -32.35 21.97
N GLU A 22 26.99 -32.01 21.49
CA GLU A 22 26.49 -32.40 20.15
C GLU A 22 25.30 -31.50 19.72
N LEU A 23 25.23 -31.18 18.42
CA LEU A 23 24.25 -30.29 17.75
C LEU A 23 22.88 -30.98 17.55
N PRO A 24 21.82 -30.19 17.30
CA PRO A 24 21.34 -30.13 15.91
C PRO A 24 21.07 -28.72 15.40
N ASP A 25 21.13 -28.66 14.06
CA ASP A 25 20.86 -27.58 13.12
C ASP A 25 19.45 -26.98 13.26
N ASP A 26 19.34 -25.65 13.31
CA ASP A 26 18.13 -24.99 12.84
C ASP A 26 18.41 -23.56 12.34
N SER A 27 18.08 -23.36 11.08
CA SER A 27 18.26 -22.14 10.31
C SER A 27 17.20 -21.10 10.70
N ALA A 28 17.53 -20.17 11.60
CA ALA A 28 16.70 -19.02 11.91
C ALA A 28 17.26 -17.75 11.24
N MET A 29 16.61 -17.36 10.14
CA MET A 29 16.83 -16.11 9.39
C MET A 29 16.81 -14.88 10.30
N ARG A 30 17.95 -14.21 10.39
CA ARG A 30 18.06 -12.83 10.89
C ARG A 30 17.33 -11.89 9.94
N THR A 31 16.08 -11.56 10.26
CA THR A 31 15.35 -10.49 9.57
C THR A 31 15.33 -9.28 10.47
N GLY A 32 16.31 -8.40 10.30
CA GLY A 32 16.43 -7.19 11.09
C GLY A 32 17.80 -6.58 10.92
N ASN A 33 18.05 -5.95 9.77
CA ASN A 33 19.11 -4.95 9.61
C ASN A 33 19.03 -4.15 8.28
N PHE A 34 17.87 -4.15 7.59
CA PHE A 34 17.75 -3.46 6.30
C PHE A 34 17.51 -1.94 6.46
N PHE A 35 16.72 -1.53 7.45
CA PHE A 35 16.32 -0.12 7.60
C PHE A 35 17.37 0.80 8.25
N SER A 36 18.36 0.25 8.97
CA SER A 36 19.38 1.07 9.64
C SER A 36 20.50 1.52 8.69
N ARG A 37 20.77 0.77 7.62
CA ARG A 37 21.87 1.07 6.69
C ARG A 37 21.51 2.17 5.68
N VAL A 38 20.24 2.25 5.27
CA VAL A 38 19.78 3.33 4.38
C VAL A 38 19.77 4.68 5.10
N PHE A 39 19.60 4.71 6.43
CA PHE A 39 19.49 5.94 7.20
C PHE A 39 20.83 6.56 7.65
N GLU A 40 21.92 5.78 7.69
CA GLU A 40 23.25 6.31 8.03
C GLU A 40 23.82 7.18 6.89
N ALA A 41 23.33 7.01 5.66
CA ALA A 41 23.70 7.80 4.48
C ALA A 41 23.12 9.23 4.45
N LEU A 42 22.35 9.65 5.47
CA LEU A 42 21.67 10.95 5.54
C LEU A 42 22.28 11.95 6.54
N SER A 43 23.42 11.65 7.17
CA SER A 43 24.14 12.62 8.02
C SER A 43 25.29 13.28 7.24
N PRO A 44 25.40 14.63 7.24
CA PRO A 44 26.54 15.29 6.63
C PRO A 44 27.72 15.27 7.61
N SER A 45 28.76 14.51 7.28
CA SER A 45 30.08 14.69 7.88
C SER A 45 31.13 14.79 6.77
N ASP A 46 31.75 15.95 6.70
CA ASP A 46 32.94 16.23 5.89
C ASP A 46 34.08 15.28 6.27
N SER A 47 34.54 14.48 5.30
CA SER A 47 35.95 14.09 5.18
C SER A 47 36.19 13.39 3.84
N GLU A 48 37.15 13.93 3.08
CA GLU A 48 37.77 13.32 1.92
C GLU A 48 38.49 12.01 2.32
N ASP A 49 38.20 10.91 1.63
CA ASP A 49 39.23 9.92 1.25
C ASP A 49 38.69 8.95 0.19
N ASP A 50 39.59 8.60 -0.73
CA ASP A 50 39.38 7.98 -2.02
C ASP A 50 39.59 6.46 -1.92
N THR A 51 38.55 5.64 -2.14
CA THR A 51 38.68 4.19 -2.50
C THR A 51 37.45 3.70 -3.28
N PRO A 52 37.62 2.88 -4.34
CA PRO A 52 36.51 2.43 -5.18
C PRO A 52 36.02 1.03 -4.77
N GLU A 53 34.82 0.93 -4.17
CA GLU A 53 34.14 -0.36 -3.99
C GLU A 53 32.64 -0.26 -4.32
N ALA A 54 32.23 -1.13 -5.25
CA ALA A 54 30.88 -1.58 -5.60
C ALA A 54 29.70 -0.65 -5.27
N SER A 55 29.19 0.01 -6.31
CA SER A 55 27.92 0.76 -6.29
C SER A 55 26.74 -0.15 -5.95
N ALA A 56 26.41 -0.23 -4.66
CA ALA A 56 25.04 -0.44 -4.25
C ALA A 56 24.29 0.86 -4.58
N GLU A 57 23.71 0.91 -5.77
CA GLU A 57 22.88 2.01 -6.21
C GLU A 57 21.72 2.13 -5.22
N THR A 58 21.79 3.15 -4.39
CA THR A 58 20.66 3.58 -3.56
C THR A 58 19.69 4.22 -4.52
N GLU A 59 18.67 3.46 -4.94
CA GLU A 59 17.52 3.92 -5.73
C GLU A 59 17.08 5.30 -5.23
N ARG A 60 17.35 6.33 -6.05
CA ARG A 60 16.90 7.68 -5.74
C ARG A 60 15.43 7.74 -6.12
N PRO A 61 14.53 8.24 -5.25
CA PRO A 61 13.14 8.41 -5.61
C PRO A 61 13.04 9.22 -6.90
N THR A 62 12.30 8.69 -7.87
CA THR A 62 12.14 9.30 -9.20
C THR A 62 11.70 10.76 -9.06
N GLY A 63 12.23 11.65 -9.91
CA GLY A 63 11.99 13.09 -9.81
C GLY A 63 10.50 13.48 -9.83
N HIS A 64 9.63 12.62 -10.36
CA HIS A 64 8.18 12.81 -10.43
C HIS A 64 7.46 12.59 -9.08
N GLY A 65 7.83 11.56 -8.33
CA GLY A 65 7.24 11.29 -7.02
C GLY A 65 7.56 12.38 -5.99
N MET A 66 8.77 12.93 -6.06
CA MET A 66 9.14 14.10 -5.25
C MET A 66 8.33 15.36 -5.58
N ILE A 67 7.87 15.50 -6.83
CA ILE A 67 6.99 16.61 -7.24
C ILE A 67 5.58 16.41 -6.68
N ASN A 68 5.06 15.17 -6.71
CA ASN A 68 3.75 14.83 -6.14
C ASN A 68 3.66 15.17 -4.66
N LEU A 69 4.73 14.86 -3.90
CA LEU A 69 4.81 15.20 -2.46
C LEU A 69 4.58 16.68 -2.16
N ARG A 70 4.93 17.55 -3.11
CA ARG A 70 4.84 19.01 -2.97
C ARG A 70 3.54 19.59 -3.54
N ARG A 71 2.92 18.95 -4.52
CA ARG A 71 1.76 19.47 -5.25
C ARG A 71 0.44 18.87 -4.78
N MET A 72 0.40 17.57 -4.54
CA MET A 72 -0.83 16.87 -4.16
C MET A 72 -1.21 17.15 -2.72
N ARG A 73 -2.52 17.20 -2.49
CA ARG A 73 -3.15 17.40 -1.20
C ARG A 73 -3.72 16.09 -0.68
N VAL A 74 -3.99 16.07 0.61
CA VAL A 74 -4.62 14.93 1.30
C VAL A 74 -5.95 14.55 0.64
N ASP A 75 -6.75 15.53 0.23
CA ASP A 75 -8.03 15.30 -0.44
C ASP A 75 -7.89 14.61 -1.81
N ASP A 76 -6.77 14.81 -2.52
CA ASP A 76 -6.52 14.18 -3.82
C ASP A 76 -6.30 12.66 -3.70
N VAL A 77 -5.89 12.18 -2.52
CA VAL A 77 -5.49 10.78 -2.29
C VAL A 77 -6.39 10.05 -1.31
N ALA A 78 -7.16 10.77 -0.49
CA ALA A 78 -7.99 10.19 0.56
C ALA A 78 -9.03 9.20 0.04
N VAL A 79 -9.26 8.16 0.84
CA VAL A 79 -10.44 7.30 0.73
C VAL A 79 -11.65 8.09 1.23
N PRO A 80 -12.68 8.31 0.39
CA PRO A 80 -13.86 9.07 0.79
C PRO A 80 -14.58 8.43 1.98
N LYS A 81 -15.22 9.24 2.83
CA LYS A 81 -15.99 8.78 4.01
C LYS A 81 -16.90 7.58 3.74
N ALA A 82 -17.59 7.59 2.59
CA ALA A 82 -18.54 6.54 2.21
C ALA A 82 -17.88 5.16 2.02
N ASP A 83 -16.59 5.14 1.68
CA ASP A 83 -15.83 3.92 1.39
C ASP A 83 -14.98 3.47 2.59
N ILE A 84 -15.03 4.21 3.72
CA ILE A 84 -14.30 3.85 4.93
C ILE A 84 -14.94 2.62 5.58
N THR A 85 -14.19 1.51 5.60
CA THR A 85 -14.52 0.36 6.46
C THR A 85 -14.10 0.64 7.89
N ALA A 86 -15.05 0.64 8.82
CA ALA A 86 -14.83 0.95 10.24
C ALA A 86 -15.79 0.15 11.14
N VAL A 87 -15.53 0.17 12.44
CA VAL A 87 -16.32 -0.58 13.43
C VAL A 87 -16.81 0.33 14.58
N PRO A 88 -18.01 0.09 15.13
CA PRO A 88 -18.44 0.80 16.32
C PRO A 88 -17.65 0.34 17.55
N VAL A 89 -17.45 1.22 18.53
CA VAL A 89 -16.77 0.90 19.80
C VAL A 89 -17.48 -0.17 20.64
N SER A 90 -18.77 -0.37 20.36
CA SER A 90 -19.59 -1.42 20.98
C SER A 90 -19.48 -2.78 20.27
N ALA A 91 -18.71 -2.89 19.18
CA ALA A 91 -18.56 -4.14 18.44
C ALA A 91 -18.03 -5.25 19.35
N THR A 92 -18.58 -6.45 19.18
CA THR A 92 -18.12 -7.67 19.82
C THR A 92 -16.86 -8.22 19.15
N LEU A 93 -16.19 -9.16 19.82
CA LEU A 93 -15.01 -9.83 19.26
C LEU A 93 -15.34 -10.51 17.92
N ASP A 94 -16.47 -11.21 17.84
CA ASP A 94 -16.86 -11.96 16.65
C ASP A 94 -17.17 -11.03 15.46
N GLU A 95 -17.87 -9.93 15.71
CA GLU A 95 -18.12 -8.89 14.69
C GLU A 95 -16.81 -8.27 14.20
N LEU A 96 -15.90 -7.93 15.12
CA LEU A 96 -14.60 -7.37 14.74
C LEU A 96 -13.78 -8.34 13.89
N VAL A 97 -13.75 -9.62 14.26
CA VAL A 97 -13.07 -10.67 13.48
C VAL A 97 -13.72 -10.85 12.10
N ALA A 98 -15.04 -10.78 12.01
CA ALA A 98 -15.76 -10.86 10.73
C ALA A 98 -15.34 -9.71 9.80
N VAL A 99 -15.36 -8.46 10.29
CA VAL A 99 -14.96 -7.29 9.49
C VAL A 99 -13.51 -7.39 9.02
N PHE A 100 -12.58 -7.85 9.88
CA PHE A 100 -11.19 -8.06 9.47
C PHE A 100 -11.06 -9.12 8.36
N LYS A 101 -11.83 -10.21 8.44
CA LYS A 101 -11.79 -11.28 7.43
C LYS A 101 -12.40 -10.85 6.11
N GLU A 102 -13.53 -10.14 6.14
CA GLU A 102 -14.26 -9.72 4.95
C GLU A 102 -13.54 -8.59 4.21
N SER A 103 -12.98 -7.62 4.95
CA SER A 103 -12.31 -6.46 4.36
C SER A 103 -10.86 -6.72 3.96
N GLY A 104 -10.19 -7.70 4.58
CA GLY A 104 -8.75 -7.93 4.40
C GLY A 104 -7.85 -6.84 4.99
N MET A 105 -8.43 -5.87 5.71
CA MET A 105 -7.70 -4.73 6.27
C MET A 105 -6.86 -5.14 7.49
N THR A 106 -5.74 -4.45 7.73
CA THR A 106 -4.91 -4.68 8.93
C THR A 106 -5.24 -3.73 10.07
N ARG A 107 -5.94 -2.62 9.78
CA ARG A 107 -6.29 -1.55 10.69
C ARG A 107 -7.70 -1.09 10.38
N LEU A 108 -8.51 -0.87 11.41
CA LEU A 108 -9.88 -0.37 11.27
C LEU A 108 -10.06 0.84 12.18
N PRO A 109 -10.60 1.97 11.68
CA PRO A 109 -11.10 3.04 12.52
C PRO A 109 -12.21 2.52 13.44
N VAL A 110 -12.24 3.04 14.66
CA VAL A 110 -13.28 2.76 15.64
C VAL A 110 -13.99 4.06 15.97
N TYR A 111 -15.32 4.04 15.95
CA TYR A 111 -16.15 5.21 16.18
C TYR A 111 -17.22 4.98 17.26
N ASP A 112 -17.76 6.06 17.82
CA ASP A 112 -18.87 6.03 18.77
C ASP A 112 -20.14 6.64 18.14
N GLY A 113 -21.12 5.80 17.83
CA GLY A 113 -22.36 6.22 17.16
C GLY A 113 -22.20 6.53 15.67
N THR A 114 -21.37 7.50 15.30
CA THR A 114 -21.15 7.93 13.91
C THR A 114 -19.67 8.02 13.58
N LEU A 115 -19.31 7.91 12.29
CA LEU A 115 -17.92 8.11 11.83
C LEU A 115 -17.34 9.48 12.19
N ASP A 116 -18.19 10.49 12.39
CA ASP A 116 -17.78 11.83 12.81
C ASP A 116 -17.38 11.90 14.30
N THR A 117 -17.47 10.78 15.02
CA THR A 117 -17.00 10.65 16.40
C THR A 117 -15.98 9.51 16.52
N PRO A 118 -14.78 9.67 15.91
CA PRO A 118 -13.74 8.66 15.99
C PRO A 118 -13.15 8.59 17.41
N VAL A 119 -13.00 7.36 17.93
CA VAL A 119 -12.41 7.10 19.25
C VAL A 119 -10.99 6.55 19.17
N GLY A 120 -10.58 6.04 18.02
CA GLY A 120 -9.24 5.51 17.77
C GLY A 120 -9.25 4.52 16.60
N MET A 121 -8.22 3.68 16.53
CA MET A 121 -8.15 2.55 15.60
C MET A 121 -7.98 1.24 16.37
N VAL A 122 -8.29 0.12 15.74
CA VAL A 122 -7.91 -1.23 16.19
C VAL A 122 -7.04 -1.92 15.14
N HIS A 123 -6.00 -2.63 15.59
CA HIS A 123 -5.01 -3.27 14.73
C HIS A 123 -5.15 -4.80 14.82
N LEU A 124 -5.14 -5.48 13.67
CA LEU A 124 -5.32 -6.93 13.59
C LEU A 124 -4.28 -7.69 14.43
N LYS A 125 -3.02 -7.27 14.37
CA LYS A 125 -1.94 -7.79 15.23
C LYS A 125 -2.28 -7.77 16.73
N ASP A 126 -2.89 -6.71 17.25
CA ASP A 126 -3.21 -6.60 18.68
C ASP A 126 -4.33 -7.57 19.05
N LEU A 127 -5.34 -7.67 18.18
CA LEU A 127 -6.40 -8.66 18.30
C LEU A 127 -5.83 -10.09 18.32
N ALA A 128 -4.93 -10.41 17.38
CA ALA A 128 -4.33 -11.73 17.25
C ALA A 128 -3.44 -12.10 18.44
N LEU A 129 -2.65 -11.16 18.95
CA LEU A 129 -1.78 -11.38 20.11
C LEU A 129 -2.57 -11.55 21.42
N ASN A 130 -3.67 -10.82 21.58
CA ASN A 130 -4.48 -10.88 22.80
C ASN A 130 -5.51 -12.02 22.80
N HIS A 131 -6.02 -12.41 21.64
CA HIS A 131 -7.16 -13.31 21.53
C HIS A 131 -7.01 -14.48 20.54
N GLY A 132 -5.95 -14.55 19.72
CA GLY A 132 -5.81 -15.55 18.64
C GLY A 132 -4.92 -16.77 18.96
N PHE A 133 -3.79 -16.56 19.65
CA PHE A 133 -2.80 -17.62 19.90
C PHE A 133 -2.53 -17.76 21.41
N ASN A 134 -3.19 -18.70 22.08
CA ASN A 134 -3.06 -18.91 23.53
C ASN A 134 -3.30 -17.65 24.39
N GLY A 135 -4.17 -16.74 23.94
CA GLY A 135 -4.56 -15.56 24.69
C GLY A 135 -5.07 -15.96 26.06
N LYS A 136 -4.55 -15.33 27.13
CA LYS A 136 -5.18 -15.40 28.46
C LYS A 136 -6.66 -15.09 28.25
N ASN A 137 -7.55 -15.87 28.86
CA ASN A 137 -9.01 -15.78 28.71
C ASN A 137 -9.55 -14.46 29.32
N THR A 138 -9.04 -13.33 28.85
CA THR A 138 -9.38 -11.98 29.28
C THR A 138 -10.63 -11.55 28.54
N LYS A 139 -11.56 -10.95 29.27
CA LYS A 139 -12.76 -10.36 28.68
C LYS A 139 -12.33 -9.41 27.56
N PHE A 140 -12.94 -9.58 26.40
CA PHE A 140 -12.71 -8.68 25.27
C PHE A 140 -13.15 -7.28 25.66
N ASP A 141 -12.23 -6.32 25.49
CA ASP A 141 -12.48 -4.90 25.66
C ASP A 141 -11.82 -4.15 24.50
N LEU A 142 -12.64 -3.72 23.54
CA LEU A 142 -12.16 -3.00 22.37
C LEU A 142 -11.49 -1.68 22.75
N ARG A 143 -12.01 -0.98 23.78
CA ARG A 143 -11.46 0.33 24.21
C ARG A 143 -10.03 0.22 24.70
N ALA A 144 -9.69 -0.89 25.36
CA ALA A 144 -8.35 -1.17 25.85
C ALA A 144 -7.33 -1.45 24.74
N MET A 145 -7.80 -1.81 23.53
CA MET A 145 -6.94 -2.10 22.37
C MET A 145 -6.82 -0.91 21.40
N LEU A 146 -7.52 0.19 21.67
CA LEU A 146 -7.49 1.34 20.77
C LEU A 146 -6.13 2.00 20.76
N ARG A 147 -5.63 2.29 19.56
CA ARG A 147 -4.48 3.18 19.36
C ARG A 147 -4.94 4.53 18.83
N PRO A 148 -4.18 5.60 19.09
CA PRO A 148 -4.52 6.93 18.61
C PRO A 148 -4.44 7.01 17.07
N LEU A 149 -5.31 7.84 16.50
CA LEU A 149 -5.29 8.25 15.10
C LEU A 149 -4.55 9.58 14.92
N VAL A 150 -4.03 9.81 13.72
CA VAL A 150 -3.61 11.15 13.29
C VAL A 150 -4.81 11.86 12.67
N TYR A 151 -4.99 13.14 12.98
CA TYR A 151 -5.98 13.98 12.32
C TYR A 151 -5.29 15.03 11.46
N VAL A 152 -5.79 15.24 10.25
CA VAL A 152 -5.25 16.20 9.28
C VAL A 152 -6.35 16.90 8.49
N PRO A 153 -6.14 18.16 8.07
CA PRO A 153 -7.06 18.85 7.19
C PRO A 153 -6.89 18.40 5.72
N PRO A 154 -7.94 18.47 4.88
CA PRO A 154 -7.90 18.06 3.47
C PRO A 154 -6.88 18.87 2.64
N SER A 155 -6.64 20.13 3.03
CA SER A 155 -5.72 21.04 2.36
C SER A 155 -4.23 20.76 2.62
N MET A 156 -3.88 19.89 3.58
CA MET A 156 -2.49 19.53 3.87
C MET A 156 -1.85 18.85 2.66
N THR A 157 -0.57 19.11 2.39
CA THR A 157 0.14 18.39 1.31
C THR A 157 0.54 16.99 1.76
N ILE A 158 0.54 16.05 0.82
CA ILE A 158 0.85 14.65 1.14
C ILE A 158 2.27 14.45 1.69
N GLY A 159 3.25 15.29 1.29
CA GLY A 159 4.61 15.22 1.85
C GLY A 159 4.72 15.69 3.29
N VAL A 160 3.90 16.66 3.69
CA VAL A 160 3.81 17.08 5.09
C VAL A 160 3.15 15.98 5.92
N LEU A 161 2.06 15.38 5.40
CA LEU A 161 1.41 14.25 6.07
C LEU A 161 2.36 13.05 6.21
N LEU A 162 3.08 12.66 5.15
CA LEU A 162 4.05 11.56 5.19
C LEU A 162 5.12 11.79 6.26
N THR A 163 5.70 13.00 6.32
CA THR A 163 6.68 13.39 7.34
C THR A 163 6.10 13.28 8.75
N LYS A 164 4.86 13.75 8.95
CA LYS A 164 4.15 13.68 10.23
C LYS A 164 3.90 12.22 10.66
N MET A 165 3.42 11.40 9.74
CA MET A 165 3.15 9.97 9.97
C MET A 165 4.42 9.20 10.34
N GLN A 166 5.55 9.51 9.68
CA GLN A 166 6.86 8.93 10.02
C GLN A 166 7.33 9.34 11.42
N ALA A 167 7.26 10.65 11.74
CA ALA A 167 7.67 11.16 13.04
C ALA A 167 6.85 10.57 14.20
N GLU A 168 5.54 10.45 14.00
CA GLU A 168 4.62 9.91 15.01
C GLU A 168 4.55 8.36 14.99
N ARG A 169 5.21 7.70 14.04
CA ARG A 169 5.14 6.25 13.78
C ARG A 169 3.70 5.74 13.64
N ARG A 170 2.88 6.48 12.89
CA ARG A 170 1.46 6.18 12.64
C ARG A 170 1.21 5.99 11.16
N HIS A 171 0.47 4.95 10.82
CA HIS A 171 0.26 4.49 9.44
C HIS A 171 -1.14 4.79 8.90
N MET A 172 -1.97 5.49 9.68
CA MET A 172 -3.34 5.84 9.32
C MET A 172 -3.67 7.24 9.86
N ALA A 173 -4.32 8.04 9.04
CA ALA A 173 -4.81 9.36 9.38
C ALA A 173 -6.27 9.52 8.94
N LEU A 174 -7.06 10.22 9.76
CA LEU A 174 -8.39 10.68 9.38
C LEU A 174 -8.31 12.12 8.88
N VAL A 175 -9.01 12.37 7.77
CA VAL A 175 -9.17 13.68 7.17
C VAL A 175 -10.39 14.33 7.82
N ILE A 176 -10.18 15.50 8.44
CA ILE A 176 -11.20 16.22 9.19
C ILE A 176 -11.48 17.56 8.53
N ASP A 177 -12.76 17.87 8.35
CA ASP A 177 -13.24 19.15 7.80
C ASP A 177 -13.16 20.28 8.85
N GLU A 178 -13.57 21.49 8.46
CA GLU A 178 -13.57 22.65 9.35
C GLU A 178 -14.62 22.56 10.48
N TYR A 179 -15.59 21.67 10.36
CA TYR A 179 -16.68 21.46 11.32
C TYR A 179 -16.40 20.30 12.29
N GLY A 180 -15.28 19.58 12.10
CA GLY A 180 -14.89 18.42 12.90
C GLY A 180 -15.45 17.09 12.39
N GLY A 181 -16.10 17.07 11.22
CA GLY A 181 -16.56 15.87 10.55
C GLY A 181 -15.43 15.11 9.86
N VAL A 182 -15.62 13.82 9.66
CA VAL A 182 -14.68 12.99 8.89
C VAL A 182 -15.04 13.06 7.41
N ASP A 183 -14.11 13.57 6.60
CA ASP A 183 -14.24 13.60 5.13
C ASP A 183 -13.62 12.37 4.47
N GLY A 184 -12.61 11.79 5.09
CA GLY A 184 -11.87 10.68 4.50
C GLY A 184 -10.83 10.04 5.39
N LEU A 185 -10.10 9.09 4.82
CA LEU A 185 -9.02 8.35 5.46
C LEU A 185 -7.82 8.23 4.53
N VAL A 186 -6.61 8.33 5.07
CA VAL A 186 -5.37 8.14 4.33
C VAL A 186 -4.45 7.19 5.09
N THR A 187 -3.83 6.25 4.39
CA THR A 187 -2.79 5.38 4.93
C THR A 187 -1.40 5.81 4.47
N ILE A 188 -0.35 5.42 5.20
CA ILE A 188 1.03 5.75 4.79
C ILE A 188 1.39 5.04 3.50
N GLU A 189 0.81 3.85 3.28
CA GLU A 189 0.95 3.06 2.07
C GLU A 189 0.42 3.83 0.84
N ASP A 190 -0.76 4.48 0.95
CA ASP A 190 -1.32 5.33 -0.13
C ASP A 190 -0.41 6.52 -0.47
N LEU A 191 0.23 7.11 0.56
CA LEU A 191 1.15 8.22 0.36
C LEU A 191 2.43 7.78 -0.32
N ILE A 192 3.00 6.66 0.12
CA ILE A 192 4.21 6.07 -0.45
C ILE A 192 3.96 5.70 -1.91
N GLU A 193 2.78 5.16 -2.25
CA GLU A 193 2.39 4.90 -3.64
C GLU A 193 2.50 6.16 -4.52
N GLN A 194 2.17 7.35 -4.00
CA GLN A 194 2.31 8.59 -4.80
C GLN A 194 3.75 9.05 -4.99
N VAL A 195 4.66 8.64 -4.09
CA VAL A 195 6.10 8.99 -4.15
C VAL A 195 6.88 7.99 -4.99
N ILE A 196 6.60 6.72 -4.80
CA ILE A 196 7.31 5.66 -5.49
C ILE A 196 6.71 5.49 -6.89
N GLY A 197 5.41 5.80 -7.07
CA GLY A 197 4.65 5.22 -8.17
C GLY A 197 4.53 3.71 -7.96
N GLU A 198 3.97 2.99 -8.93
CA GLU A 198 4.50 1.63 -9.11
C GLU A 198 5.98 1.82 -9.40
N ILE A 199 6.86 1.05 -8.75
CA ILE A 199 8.27 1.04 -9.11
C ILE A 199 8.30 0.59 -10.58
N GLU A 200 8.28 1.54 -11.50
CA GLU A 200 8.83 1.37 -12.84
C GLU A 200 10.32 1.17 -12.55
N ASP A 201 10.69 -0.11 -12.50
CA ASP A 201 12.04 -0.60 -12.24
C ASP A 201 12.99 0.22 -13.11
N GLU A 202 14.14 0.63 -12.59
CA GLU A 202 15.18 1.25 -13.43
C GLU A 202 15.78 0.24 -14.44
N HIS A 203 15.29 -0.99 -14.43
CA HIS A 203 15.38 -1.99 -15.49
C HIS A 203 14.23 -1.97 -16.54
N ASP A 204 13.24 -1.08 -16.47
CA ASP A 204 12.24 -0.80 -17.54
C ASP A 204 12.84 0.02 -18.70
N VAL A 205 14.16 0.00 -18.86
CA VAL A 205 14.86 0.36 -20.10
C VAL A 205 14.89 -0.85 -21.05
N ASP A 206 13.73 -1.49 -21.20
CA ASP A 206 13.26 -2.29 -22.34
C ASP A 206 11.81 -2.65 -21.97
N GLU A 207 10.81 -1.86 -22.34
CA GLU A 207 10.41 -1.76 -23.73
C GLU A 207 9.35 -0.65 -23.90
N GLY A 208 9.48 0.15 -24.96
CA GLY A 208 8.39 0.98 -25.50
C GLY A 208 7.23 0.18 -26.10
N THR A 209 6.89 -0.96 -25.49
CA THR A 209 5.87 -1.89 -25.97
C THR A 209 4.61 -1.72 -25.11
N TYR A 210 3.68 -0.92 -25.61
CA TYR A 210 2.38 -0.65 -24.98
C TYR A 210 1.48 -1.90 -24.85
N TRP A 211 1.77 -2.97 -25.59
CA TRP A 211 1.02 -4.22 -25.56
C TRP A 211 1.88 -5.43 -25.94
N THR A 212 1.50 -6.62 -25.51
CA THR A 212 2.10 -7.88 -26.00
C THR A 212 1.03 -8.73 -26.67
N VAL A 213 1.41 -9.48 -27.70
CA VAL A 213 0.49 -10.43 -28.36
C VAL A 213 0.55 -11.76 -27.62
N GLU A 214 -0.51 -12.12 -26.89
CA GLU A 214 -0.59 -13.44 -26.23
C GLU A 214 -0.84 -14.53 -27.27
N LYS A 215 -1.74 -14.27 -28.24
CA LYS A 215 -2.15 -15.15 -29.35
C LYS A 215 -2.63 -14.29 -30.53
N PRO A 216 -2.73 -14.82 -31.76
CA PRO A 216 -3.31 -14.07 -32.88
C PRO A 216 -4.69 -13.50 -32.52
N GLY A 217 -4.84 -12.17 -32.61
CA GLY A 217 -6.06 -11.45 -32.23
C GLY A 217 -6.28 -11.30 -30.71
N THR A 218 -5.30 -11.60 -29.86
CA THR A 218 -5.38 -11.40 -28.41
C THR A 218 -4.14 -10.68 -27.90
N TYR A 219 -4.37 -9.51 -27.32
CA TYR A 219 -3.34 -8.58 -26.87
C TYR A 219 -3.49 -8.35 -25.37
N LEU A 220 -2.38 -8.32 -24.64
CA LEU A 220 -2.31 -7.81 -23.28
C LEU A 220 -1.72 -6.39 -23.34
N ALA A 221 -2.56 -5.38 -23.15
CA ALA A 221 -2.22 -3.97 -23.30
C ALA A 221 -2.29 -3.21 -21.97
N LEU A 222 -1.49 -2.16 -21.86
CA LEU A 222 -1.64 -1.17 -20.80
C LEU A 222 -2.87 -0.29 -21.09
N ALA A 223 -3.59 0.15 -20.06
CA ALA A 223 -4.70 1.08 -20.25
C ALA A 223 -4.22 2.44 -20.81
N LYS A 224 -2.95 2.81 -20.54
CA LYS A 224 -2.29 4.02 -21.05
C LYS A 224 -1.87 3.95 -22.52
N THR A 225 -2.07 2.82 -23.19
CA THR A 225 -1.74 2.65 -24.61
C THR A 225 -2.47 3.71 -25.42
N PRO A 226 -1.75 4.56 -26.19
CA PRO A 226 -2.35 5.50 -27.12
C PRO A 226 -3.26 4.76 -28.10
N LEU A 227 -4.50 5.24 -28.24
CA LEU A 227 -5.50 4.53 -29.02
C LEU A 227 -5.07 4.38 -30.49
N GLY A 228 -4.58 5.46 -31.10
CA GLY A 228 -4.12 5.45 -32.49
C GLY A 228 -2.94 4.51 -32.76
N ASP A 229 -2.03 4.32 -31.79
CA ASP A 229 -0.92 3.36 -31.94
C ASP A 229 -1.44 1.92 -31.94
N PHE A 230 -2.43 1.63 -31.11
CA PHE A 230 -3.04 0.30 -31.06
C PHE A 230 -3.93 0.01 -32.26
N GLU A 231 -4.70 0.99 -32.74
CA GLU A 231 -5.49 0.91 -33.97
C GLU A 231 -4.60 0.63 -35.19
N ALA A 232 -3.44 1.28 -35.27
CA ALA A 232 -2.44 1.03 -36.31
C ALA A 232 -1.89 -0.40 -36.28
N GLU A 233 -1.69 -0.97 -35.08
CA GLU A 233 -1.25 -2.37 -34.90
C GLU A 233 -2.32 -3.37 -35.32
N ILE A 234 -3.57 -3.19 -34.88
CA ILE A 234 -4.65 -4.12 -35.22
C ILE A 234 -5.18 -3.91 -36.64
N GLY A 235 -4.81 -2.80 -37.30
CA GLY A 235 -5.21 -2.45 -38.67
C GLY A 235 -6.68 -2.03 -38.81
N HIS A 236 -7.32 -1.66 -37.70
CA HIS A 236 -8.75 -1.33 -37.63
C HIS A 236 -8.97 -0.19 -36.63
N SER A 237 -9.83 0.77 -37.00
CA SER A 237 -10.30 1.81 -36.10
C SER A 237 -11.27 1.22 -35.07
N LEU A 238 -11.12 1.64 -33.82
CA LEU A 238 -12.01 1.38 -32.70
C LEU A 238 -12.90 2.60 -32.40
N THR A 239 -12.83 3.64 -33.23
CA THR A 239 -13.54 4.91 -33.03
C THR A 239 -14.46 5.29 -34.20
N ASP A 240 -14.40 4.58 -35.32
CA ASP A 240 -15.20 4.87 -36.53
C ASP A 240 -16.72 4.64 -36.35
N HIS A 241 -17.15 3.99 -35.26
CA HIS A 241 -18.56 3.71 -35.03
C HIS A 241 -19.31 4.96 -34.57
N GLU A 242 -20.52 5.20 -35.10
CA GLU A 242 -21.35 6.41 -34.84
C GLU A 242 -21.70 6.66 -33.35
N THR A 243 -21.41 5.71 -32.46
CA THR A 243 -21.65 5.81 -31.02
C THR A 243 -20.40 6.11 -30.20
N VAL A 244 -19.24 6.24 -30.84
CA VAL A 244 -17.95 6.53 -30.22
C VAL A 244 -17.57 7.96 -30.58
N ASP A 245 -17.38 8.81 -29.58
CA ASP A 245 -16.92 10.18 -29.80
C ASP A 245 -15.38 10.21 -29.71
N GLU A 246 -14.73 10.29 -30.86
CA GLU A 246 -13.26 10.26 -30.99
C GLU A 246 -12.61 11.49 -30.33
N GLU A 247 -13.30 12.65 -30.27
CA GLU A 247 -12.70 13.91 -29.81
C GLU A 247 -12.38 13.93 -28.29
N GLU A 248 -12.81 12.93 -27.53
CA GLU A 248 -12.58 12.82 -26.07
C GLU A 248 -11.75 11.58 -25.65
N ILE A 249 -11.19 10.79 -26.59
CA ILE A 249 -10.58 9.50 -26.28
C ILE A 249 -9.14 9.36 -26.80
N ASP A 250 -8.17 9.48 -25.90
CA ASP A 250 -6.75 9.37 -26.26
C ASP A 250 -6.15 7.95 -26.06
N THR A 251 -6.79 7.09 -25.27
CA THR A 251 -6.20 5.81 -24.82
C THR A 251 -7.18 4.65 -24.80
N LEU A 252 -6.67 3.41 -24.83
CA LEU A 252 -7.49 2.20 -24.66
C LEU A 252 -8.32 2.22 -23.37
N GLY A 253 -7.75 2.71 -22.26
CA GLY A 253 -8.48 2.85 -21.00
C GLY A 253 -9.64 3.85 -21.10
N GLY A 254 -9.42 4.96 -21.82
CA GLY A 254 -10.46 5.96 -22.11
C GLY A 254 -11.61 5.37 -22.94
N LEU A 255 -11.28 4.58 -23.98
CA LEU A 255 -12.29 3.91 -24.80
C LEU A 255 -13.16 2.98 -23.96
N VAL A 256 -12.55 2.13 -23.13
CA VAL A 256 -13.28 1.18 -22.28
C VAL A 256 -14.13 1.90 -21.23
N PHE A 257 -13.63 3.00 -20.67
CA PHE A 257 -14.39 3.84 -19.74
C PHE A 257 -15.63 4.44 -20.42
N MET A 258 -15.48 5.00 -21.62
CA MET A 258 -16.57 5.58 -22.39
C MET A 258 -17.65 4.53 -22.69
N LEU A 259 -17.23 3.36 -23.22
CA LEU A 259 -18.16 2.27 -23.57
C LEU A 259 -18.95 1.73 -22.38
N SER A 260 -18.33 1.70 -21.19
CA SER A 260 -18.96 1.18 -19.98
C SER A 260 -19.64 2.25 -19.11
N GLY A 261 -19.36 3.54 -19.36
CA GLY A 261 -19.83 4.69 -18.59
C GLY A 261 -19.28 4.79 -17.16
N ARG A 262 -18.29 3.96 -16.80
CA ARG A 262 -17.66 3.89 -15.46
C ARG A 262 -16.30 3.22 -15.54
N VAL A 263 -15.62 3.06 -14.40
CA VAL A 263 -14.45 2.19 -14.30
C VAL A 263 -14.93 0.74 -14.09
N PRO A 264 -14.66 -0.18 -15.03
CA PRO A 264 -14.99 -1.59 -14.88
C PRO A 264 -14.10 -2.31 -13.86
N ALA A 265 -14.68 -3.27 -13.15
CA ALA A 265 -13.96 -4.02 -12.13
C ALA A 265 -13.07 -5.09 -12.77
N ARG A 266 -12.05 -5.56 -12.04
CA ARG A 266 -11.21 -6.69 -12.48
C ARG A 266 -12.06 -7.91 -12.84
N GLY A 267 -11.78 -8.49 -14.01
CA GLY A 267 -12.48 -9.65 -14.58
C GLY A 267 -13.72 -9.29 -15.38
N GLU A 268 -14.14 -8.02 -15.39
CA GLU A 268 -15.26 -7.56 -16.21
C GLU A 268 -14.86 -7.50 -17.70
N VAL A 269 -15.81 -7.79 -18.58
CA VAL A 269 -15.63 -7.74 -20.03
C VAL A 269 -16.54 -6.67 -20.62
N VAL A 270 -15.93 -5.69 -21.29
CA VAL A 270 -16.62 -4.62 -22.01
C VAL A 270 -16.59 -4.95 -23.50
N LEU A 271 -17.75 -4.89 -24.16
CA LEU A 271 -17.91 -5.24 -25.57
C LEU A 271 -17.90 -3.99 -26.43
N HIS A 272 -17.08 -3.99 -27.47
CA HIS A 272 -17.11 -2.99 -28.52
C HIS A 272 -18.28 -3.27 -29.48
N PRO A 273 -19.01 -2.25 -29.98
CA PRO A 273 -20.05 -2.42 -30.99
C PRO A 273 -19.59 -3.19 -32.25
N ASP A 274 -18.35 -2.95 -32.69
CA ASP A 274 -17.75 -3.61 -33.86
C ASP A 274 -17.17 -5.00 -33.57
N GLY A 275 -17.33 -5.53 -32.35
CA GLY A 275 -16.98 -6.91 -32.01
C GLY A 275 -15.72 -7.16 -31.18
N PRO A 276 -14.72 -6.24 -31.07
CA PRO A 276 -13.64 -6.40 -30.09
C PRO A 276 -14.14 -6.54 -28.64
N GLU A 277 -13.45 -7.35 -27.84
CA GLU A 277 -13.74 -7.53 -26.41
C GLU A 277 -12.59 -6.99 -25.56
N PHE A 278 -12.91 -6.27 -24.49
CA PHE A 278 -11.95 -5.73 -23.53
C PHE A 278 -12.18 -6.36 -22.16
N GLU A 279 -11.32 -7.31 -21.77
CA GLU A 279 -11.31 -7.94 -20.45
C GLU A 279 -10.39 -7.15 -19.51
N VAL A 280 -10.92 -6.69 -18.37
CA VAL A 280 -10.14 -5.98 -17.35
C VAL A 280 -9.28 -6.96 -16.58
N ILE A 281 -7.96 -6.92 -16.81
CA ILE A 281 -7.02 -7.79 -16.10
C ILE A 281 -6.66 -7.18 -14.75
N ASP A 282 -6.52 -5.86 -14.73
CA ASP A 282 -6.19 -5.10 -13.52
C ASP A 282 -6.80 -3.69 -13.56
N ALA A 283 -7.39 -3.29 -12.45
CA ALA A 283 -8.03 -1.99 -12.25
C ALA A 283 -8.10 -1.66 -10.75
N ASP A 284 -8.06 -0.38 -10.44
CA ASP A 284 -8.36 0.18 -9.13
C ASP A 284 -9.72 0.93 -9.20
N PRO A 285 -10.30 1.41 -8.09
CA PRO A 285 -11.60 2.09 -8.10
C PRO A 285 -11.66 3.36 -8.98
N ARG A 286 -10.50 3.93 -9.34
CA ARG A 286 -10.39 5.19 -10.07
C ARG A 286 -9.98 4.99 -11.53
N ARG A 287 -9.30 3.91 -11.90
CA ARG A 287 -8.82 3.67 -13.27
C ARG A 287 -8.56 2.20 -13.60
N ILE A 288 -8.58 1.92 -14.90
CA ILE A 288 -8.11 0.66 -15.48
C ILE A 288 -6.59 0.71 -15.58
N LYS A 289 -5.89 -0.40 -15.27
CA LYS A 289 -4.43 -0.51 -15.40
C LYS A 289 -4.03 -1.36 -16.60
N ARG A 290 -4.62 -2.55 -16.76
CA ARG A 290 -4.29 -3.49 -17.83
C ARG A 290 -5.54 -4.13 -18.41
N LEU A 291 -5.54 -4.28 -19.73
CA LEU A 291 -6.63 -4.83 -20.51
C LEU A 291 -6.12 -6.01 -21.32
N ARG A 292 -6.92 -7.07 -21.42
CA ARG A 292 -6.78 -8.03 -22.49
C ARG A 292 -7.77 -7.67 -23.59
N VAL A 293 -7.24 -7.31 -24.75
CA VAL A 293 -8.04 -6.97 -25.93
C VAL A 293 -8.11 -8.19 -26.83
N ARG A 294 -9.32 -8.61 -27.17
CA ARG A 294 -9.56 -9.68 -28.14
C ARG A 294 -10.19 -9.05 -29.37
N THR A 295 -9.42 -8.97 -30.45
CA THR A 295 -9.98 -8.63 -31.75
C THR A 295 -10.52 -9.92 -32.35
N GLN A 296 -11.76 -9.90 -32.85
CA GLN A 296 -12.23 -11.04 -33.64
C GLN A 296 -11.31 -11.13 -34.85
N GLY A 297 -10.59 -12.25 -34.97
CA GLY A 297 -9.60 -12.43 -36.03
C GLY A 297 -10.23 -12.12 -37.39
N ALA A 298 -9.50 -11.39 -38.23
CA ALA A 298 -9.83 -11.18 -39.63
C ALA A 298 -10.10 -12.55 -40.29
N GLY A 299 -11.38 -12.91 -40.34
CA GLY A 299 -11.86 -14.09 -41.02
C GLY A 299 -12.04 -13.74 -42.48
N GLY A 300 -11.01 -14.02 -43.29
CA GLY A 300 -11.11 -14.36 -44.73
C GLY A 300 -11.55 -13.25 -45.68
#